data_AF-A0A6A4H7U0-F1
#
_entry.id   AF-A0A6A4H7U0-F1
#
_cell.length_a   1.000
_cell.length_b   1.000
_cell.length_c   1.000
_cell.angle_alpha   90.00
_cell.angle_beta   90.00
_cell.angle_gamma   90.00
#
_symmetry.space_group_name_H-M   'P 1'
#
loop_
_entity.id
_entity.type
_entity.pdbx_description
1 polymer ?
#
loop_
_entity_poly.entity_id
_entity_poly.type
_entity_poly.pdbx_seq_one_letter_code
_entity_poly.pdbx_strand_id
1 'polypeptide(L)'
;MLHSSGLPRNLWGEALKHEIWLKNWSVTRALGNKTPYEVMFGEKPNLSHIRECGAKVWVHDDTNPKLERRARIGHWLGFDLESSGHRIYWPE
;
A
#
# COMPACT_ATOMS: atom_id res chain seq x y z
N MET A 1 -11.67 -0.22 -4.55
CA MET A 1 -10.46 -0.77 -3.90
C MET A 1 -10.78 -2.11 -3.26
N LEU A 2 -11.35 -2.18 -2.04
CA LEU A 2 -11.59 -3.48 -1.40
C LEU A 2 -12.72 -4.31 -2.04
N HIS A 3 -13.85 -3.68 -2.38
CA HIS A 3 -14.96 -4.39 -3.03
C HIS A 3 -14.56 -5.03 -4.36
N SER A 4 -13.66 -4.37 -5.11
CA SER A 4 -13.18 -4.82 -6.42
C SER A 4 -12.03 -5.83 -6.33
N SER A 5 -11.31 -5.93 -5.21
CA SER A 5 -10.16 -6.82 -5.07
C SER A 5 -10.50 -8.27 -4.75
N GLY A 6 -11.76 -8.56 -4.40
CA GLY A 6 -12.19 -9.90 -3.98
C GLY A 6 -11.64 -10.33 -2.62
N LEU A 7 -10.99 -9.42 -1.87
CA LEU A 7 -10.45 -9.71 -0.56
C LEU A 7 -11.53 -9.77 0.53
N PRO A 8 -11.27 -10.48 1.65
CA PRO A 8 -12.17 -10.55 2.79
C PRO A 8 -12.58 -9.18 3.35
N ARG A 9 -13.87 -9.05 3.72
CA ARG A 9 -14.43 -7.79 4.23
C ARG A 9 -13.82 -7.32 5.54
N ASN A 10 -13.26 -8.22 6.35
CA ASN A 10 -12.57 -7.87 7.60
C ASN A 10 -11.30 -7.01 7.37
N LEU A 11 -10.75 -6.98 6.16
CA LEU A 11 -9.60 -6.15 5.78
C LEU A 11 -9.97 -4.68 5.48
N TRP A 12 -11.24 -4.28 5.69
CA TRP A 12 -11.70 -2.90 5.45
C TRP A 12 -10.89 -1.84 6.19
N GLY A 13 -10.41 -2.13 7.41
CA GLY A 13 -9.57 -1.21 8.17
C GLY A 13 -8.22 -0.95 7.50
N GLU A 14 -7.62 -1.96 6.88
CA GLU A 14 -6.35 -1.83 6.16
C GLU A 14 -6.54 -1.08 4.83
N ALA A 15 -7.63 -1.39 4.11
CA ALA A 15 -8.00 -0.65 2.91
C ALA A 15 -8.25 0.83 3.20
N LEU A 16 -8.93 1.15 4.31
CA LEU A 16 -9.19 2.52 4.74
C LEU A 16 -7.89 3.28 5.08
N LYS A 17 -6.94 2.64 5.76
CA LYS A 17 -5.62 3.25 6.04
C LYS A 17 -4.91 3.63 4.75
N HIS A 18 -4.92 2.73 3.76
CA HIS A 18 -4.32 3.03 2.46
C HIS A 18 -5.04 4.18 1.75
N GLU A 19 -6.37 4.22 1.79
CA GLU A 19 -7.16 5.32 1.22
C GLU A 19 -6.86 6.68 1.88
N ILE A 20 -6.69 6.72 3.20
CA ILE A 20 -6.28 7.93 3.92
C ILE A 20 -4.87 8.36 3.49
N TRP A 21 -3.94 7.41 3.34
CA TRP A 21 -2.59 7.70 2.84
C TRP A 21 -2.65 8.32 1.43
N LEU A 22 -3.44 7.74 0.52
CA LEU A 22 -3.65 8.29 -0.82
C LEU A 22 -4.23 9.70 -0.79
N LYS A 23 -5.18 9.96 0.11
CA LYS A 23 -5.81 11.28 0.25
C LYS A 23 -4.80 12.35 0.64
N ASN A 24 -3.83 12.03 1.51
CA ASN A 24 -2.75 12.94 1.89
C ASN A 24 -1.75 13.20 0.75
N TRP A 25 -1.69 12.30 -0.22
CA TRP A 25 -0.79 12.36 -1.37
C TRP A 25 -1.51 12.79 -2.66
N SER A 26 -2.82 13.02 -2.59
CA SER A 26 -3.64 13.49 -3.71
C SER A 26 -3.84 14.99 -3.64
N VAL A 27 -3.96 15.61 -4.81
CA VAL A 27 -4.23 17.05 -4.91
C VAL A 27 -5.59 17.36 -4.31
N THR A 28 -5.70 18.49 -3.63
CA THR A 28 -6.98 18.98 -3.13
C THR A 28 -7.18 20.43 -3.49
N ARG A 29 -8.40 20.77 -3.89
CA ARG A 29 -8.79 22.14 -4.27
C ARG A 29 -8.60 23.13 -3.11
N ALA A 30 -8.79 22.66 -1.88
CA ALA A 30 -8.62 23.47 -0.67
C ALA A 30 -7.18 23.99 -0.50
N LEU A 31 -6.19 23.31 -1.07
CA LEU A 31 -4.77 23.68 -1.00
C LEU A 31 -4.26 24.28 -2.33
N GLY A 32 -5.14 24.78 -3.18
CA GLY A 32 -4.76 25.40 -4.45
C GLY A 32 -4.11 24.42 -5.42
N ASN A 33 -4.67 23.21 -5.54
CA ASN A 33 -4.16 22.11 -6.39
C ASN A 33 -2.80 21.54 -5.94
N LYS A 34 -2.40 21.78 -4.69
CA LYS A 34 -1.29 21.07 -4.04
C LYS A 34 -1.78 19.85 -3.27
N THR A 35 -0.88 18.92 -3.01
CA THR A 35 -1.14 17.79 -2.11
C THR A 35 -0.90 18.20 -0.65
N PRO A 36 -1.60 17.61 0.33
CA PRO A 36 -1.26 17.80 1.75
C PRO A 36 0.22 17.46 2.06
N TYR A 37 0.76 16.41 1.43
CA TYR A 37 2.18 16.06 1.52
C TYR A 37 3.09 17.21 1.05
N GLU A 38 2.83 17.81 -0.11
CA GLU A 38 3.58 18.96 -0.64
C GLU A 38 3.55 20.16 0.31
N VAL A 39 2.40 20.43 0.92
CA VAL A 39 2.26 21.55 1.85
C VAL A 39 3.03 21.29 3.15
N MET A 40 3.07 20.03 3.60
CA MET A 40 3.72 19.64 4.85
C MET A 40 5.25 19.52 4.71
N PHE A 41 5.74 18.95 3.61
CA PHE A 41 7.16 18.63 3.42
C PHE A 41 7.88 19.54 2.41
N GLY A 42 7.15 20.39 1.68
CA GLY A 42 7.71 21.32 0.69
C GLY A 42 8.16 20.68 -0.63
N GLU A 43 7.98 19.37 -0.79
CA GLU A 43 8.36 18.61 -1.98
C GLU A 43 7.19 17.79 -2.55
N LYS A 44 7.23 17.44 -3.83
CA LYS A 44 6.19 16.61 -4.45
C LYS A 44 6.29 15.16 -3.99
N PRO A 45 5.16 14.49 -3.69
CA PRO A 45 5.19 13.08 -3.33
C PRO A 45 5.67 12.21 -4.49
N ASN A 46 6.48 11.19 -4.20
CA ASN A 46 6.88 10.19 -5.18
C ASN A 46 5.90 9.01 -5.23
N LEU A 47 5.05 8.98 -6.26
CA LEU A 47 4.03 7.96 -6.44
C LEU A 47 4.48 6.73 -7.26
N SER A 48 5.76 6.61 -7.60
CA SER A 48 6.25 5.56 -8.52
C SER A 48 6.03 4.12 -8.04
N HIS A 49 5.92 3.92 -6.72
CA HIS A 49 5.77 2.61 -6.09
C HIS A 49 4.36 2.35 -5.54
N ILE A 50 3.40 3.22 -5.85
CA ILE A 50 2.01 3.03 -5.46
C ILE A 50 1.44 1.76 -6.12
N ARG A 51 0.61 1.03 -5.37
CA ARG A 51 -0.12 -0.13 -5.89
C ARG A 51 -1.58 0.01 -5.49
N GLU A 52 -2.45 -0.66 -6.22
CA GLU A 52 -3.84 -0.78 -5.82
C GLU A 52 -3.97 -1.73 -4.62
N CYS A 53 -4.83 -1.40 -3.66
CA CYS A 53 -5.16 -2.29 -2.56
C CYS A 53 -5.75 -3.60 -3.10
N GLY A 54 -5.15 -4.72 -2.74
CA GLY A 54 -5.46 -6.05 -3.26
C GLY A 54 -4.60 -6.47 -4.45
N ALA A 55 -3.65 -5.66 -4.91
CA ALA A 55 -2.75 -6.06 -5.98
C ALA A 55 -1.93 -7.30 -5.60
N LYS A 56 -1.84 -8.27 -6.51
CA LYS A 56 -1.00 -9.46 -6.33
C LYS A 56 0.47 -9.07 -6.34
N VAL A 57 1.21 -9.46 -5.31
CA VAL A 57 2.64 -9.19 -5.16
C VAL A 57 3.40 -10.46 -4.83
N TRP A 58 4.68 -10.46 -5.21
CA TRP A 58 5.63 -11.50 -4.83
C TRP A 58 6.53 -10.95 -3.74
N VAL A 59 6.50 -11.57 -2.57
CA VAL A 59 7.31 -11.19 -1.42
C VAL A 59 8.47 -12.17 -1.33
N HIS A 60 9.70 -11.64 -1.20
CA HIS A 60 10.87 -12.46 -0.98
C HIS A 60 10.80 -13.13 0.39
N ASP A 61 11.03 -14.44 0.43
CA ASP A 61 11.03 -15.22 1.65
C ASP A 61 12.43 -15.82 1.86
N ASP A 62 13.16 -15.24 2.81
CA ASP A 62 14.53 -15.61 3.15
C ASP A 62 14.63 -16.86 4.03
N THR A 63 13.49 -17.42 4.48
CA THR A 63 13.50 -18.62 5.32
C THR A 63 13.83 -19.90 4.54
N ASN A 64 13.74 -19.86 3.20
CA ASN A 64 13.91 -21.02 2.34
C ASN A 64 15.38 -21.27 1.92
N PRO A 65 15.83 -22.54 1.86
CA PRO A 65 17.15 -22.91 1.34
C PRO A 65 17.42 -22.36 -0.07
N LYS A 66 18.71 -22.29 -0.46
CA LYS A 66 19.14 -21.68 -1.75
C LYS A 66 18.48 -22.29 -3.00
N LEU A 67 18.02 -23.54 -2.93
CA LEU A 67 17.40 -24.26 -4.03
C LEU A 67 15.86 -24.28 -3.98
N GLU A 68 15.25 -23.71 -2.95
CA GLU A 68 13.79 -23.69 -2.79
C GLU A 68 13.17 -22.36 -3.24
N ARG A 69 11.85 -22.33 -3.38
CA ARG A 69 11.10 -21.14 -3.81
C ARG A 69 11.21 -20.03 -2.77
N ARG A 70 11.93 -18.97 -3.09
CA ARG A 70 12.10 -17.78 -2.21
C ARG A 70 11.09 -16.66 -2.45
N ALA A 71 9.94 -16.98 -3.03
CA ALA A 71 8.91 -15.99 -3.31
C ALA A 71 7.54 -16.51 -2.91
N ARG A 72 6.86 -15.80 -2.01
CA ARG A 72 5.49 -16.08 -1.59
C ARG A 72 4.56 -15.05 -2.22
N ILE A 73 3.45 -15.54 -2.75
CA ILE A 73 2.41 -14.67 -3.32
C ILE A 73 1.57 -14.11 -2.16
N GLY A 74 1.34 -12.80 -2.18
CA GLY A 74 0.40 -12.14 -1.28
C GLY A 74 -0.40 -11.06 -2.00
N HIS A 75 -1.29 -10.41 -1.26
CA HIS A 75 -2.04 -9.25 -1.72
C HIS A 75 -1.57 -8.01 -0.97
N TRP A 76 -1.16 -6.99 -1.71
CA TRP A 76 -0.69 -5.74 -1.14
C TRP A 76 -1.87 -4.95 -0.58
N LEU A 77 -1.81 -4.53 0.69
CA LEU A 77 -2.89 -3.79 1.34
C LEU A 77 -2.62 -2.29 1.41
N GLY A 78 -1.36 -1.90 1.64
CA GLY A 78 -0.99 -0.52 1.90
C GLY A 78 0.45 -0.39 2.40
N PHE A 79 0.81 0.84 2.74
CA PHE A 79 2.04 1.14 3.48
C PHE A 79 1.83 0.97 4.97
N ASP A 80 2.89 0.64 5.69
CA ASP A 80 2.88 0.67 7.15
C ASP A 80 3.04 2.11 7.67
N LEU A 81 2.47 2.40 8.84
CA LEU A 81 2.51 3.74 9.43
C LEU A 81 3.73 3.98 10.31
N GLU A 82 4.31 2.91 10.85
CA GLU A 82 5.40 2.97 11.83
C GLU A 82 6.76 2.60 11.22
N SER A 83 6.75 2.00 10.03
CA SER A 83 7.93 1.55 9.31
C SER A 83 7.85 1.89 7.83
N SER A 84 8.99 1.87 7.14
CA SER A 84 9.06 1.92 5.67
C SER A 84 8.57 0.63 4.98
N GLY A 85 7.87 -0.22 5.72
CA GLY A 85 7.37 -1.52 5.28
C GLY A 85 6.09 -1.43 4.46
N HIS A 86 5.75 -2.55 3.84
CA HIS A 86 4.49 -2.74 3.11
C HIS A 86 3.64 -3.74 3.88
N ARG A 87 2.33 -3.50 3.94
CA ARG A 87 1.38 -4.43 4.55
C ARG A 87 0.88 -5.40 3.50
N ILE A 88 1.12 -6.69 3.75
CA ILE A 88 0.77 -7.78 2.84
C ILE A 88 -0.21 -8.72 3.53
N TYR A 89 -1.24 -9.13 2.80
CA TYR A 89 -2.18 -10.16 3.21
C TYR A 89 -1.89 -11.48 2.50
N TRP A 90 -1.73 -12.54 3.29
CA TRP A 90 -1.73 -13.91 2.81
C TRP A 90 -3.08 -14.56 3.15
N PRO A 91 -3.78 -15.16 2.18
CA PRO A 91 -5.06 -15.82 2.41
C PRO A 91 -4.92 -17.24 3.01
N GLU A 92 -3.69 -17.69 3.27
CA GLU A 92 -3.35 -18.99 3.85
C GLU A 92 -3.60 -19.03 5.37
#